data_AF-A0A8J7ZAI2-F1
#
_entry.id   AF-A0A8J7ZAI2-F1
#
_cell.length_a   1.000
_cell.length_b   1.000
_cell.length_c   1.000
_cell.angle_alpha   90.00
_cell.angle_beta   90.00
_cell.angle_gamma   90.00
#
_symmetry.space_group_name_H-M   'P 1'
#
loop_
_entity.id
_entity.type
_entity.pdbx_description
1 polymer ?
#
loop_
_entity_poly.entity_id
_entity_poly.type
_entity_poly.pdbx_seq_one_letter_code
_entity_poly.pdbx_strand_id
1 'polypeptide(L)'
;MTEKYFKCYNGDAIVKTNPAELILKQIKTTDSVLRFLSEINTGLVEKYTNALIKRLENEVGKYSTDTGSLSFKSIESEISNLKQNDKLTNLVIRYITKSLKLPENTEIASEAIEITNYNRAFASERISYYRVKAFTEILGKEKGIELYTKILGKIITEMYSKTKPNEKITIKPHNEGAVKYWSKIGLGDFTFRFIDDNQCIYRFDKCITHEVLKELNDPDVAYIASCFFGDIPEFNSGRIIHMRRTQTLHHADFCDELYWDSREFKEPPEQPSLEFTRKIGKNKK
;
A
#
# COMPACT_ATOMS: atom_id res chain seq x y z
N MET A 1 -3.68 4.53 31.99
CA MET A 1 -3.55 4.24 30.53
C MET A 1 -4.28 5.30 29.75
N THR A 2 -3.58 6.01 28.86
CA THR A 2 -4.14 7.14 28.12
C THR A 2 -4.70 6.67 26.78
N GLU A 3 -6.01 6.78 26.60
CA GLU A 3 -6.70 6.51 25.33
C GLU A 3 -7.04 7.82 24.63
N LYS A 4 -6.70 7.93 23.34
CA LYS A 4 -6.94 9.13 22.52
C LYS A 4 -7.62 8.75 21.20
N TYR A 5 -8.72 9.43 20.90
CA TYR A 5 -9.45 9.32 19.64
C TYR A 5 -9.08 10.48 18.71
N PHE A 6 -8.89 10.16 17.43
CA PHE A 6 -8.58 11.09 16.35
C PHE A 6 -9.61 10.92 15.24
N LYS A 7 -10.45 11.94 15.07
CA LYS A 7 -11.35 12.06 13.92
C LYS A 7 -10.66 12.86 12.82
N CYS A 8 -9.71 12.22 12.15
CA CYS A 8 -8.90 12.89 11.14
C CYS A 8 -9.09 12.37 9.72
N TYR A 9 -10.01 11.44 9.44
CA TYR A 9 -10.30 11.07 8.06
C TYR A 9 -10.72 12.30 7.26
N ASN A 10 -9.97 12.59 6.20
CA ASN A 10 -10.30 13.65 5.25
C ASN A 10 -9.76 13.28 3.86
N GLY A 11 -10.64 12.71 3.02
CA GLY A 11 -10.28 12.39 1.63
C GLY A 11 -9.90 13.62 0.80
N ASP A 12 -10.44 14.79 1.16
CA ASP A 12 -10.20 16.08 0.50
C ASP A 12 -8.95 16.79 1.05
N ALA A 13 -8.21 16.19 1.99
CA ALA A 13 -6.96 16.74 2.48
C ALA A 13 -5.98 16.94 1.32
N ILE A 14 -5.50 18.17 1.15
CA ILE A 14 -4.54 18.51 0.09
C ILE A 14 -3.14 18.03 0.50
N VAL A 15 -2.53 17.25 -0.39
CA VAL A 15 -1.17 16.74 -0.23
C VAL A 15 -0.31 17.13 -1.43
N LYS A 16 0.92 17.55 -1.17
CA LYS A 16 1.92 17.79 -2.22
C LYS A 16 2.46 16.45 -2.72
N THR A 17 2.28 16.19 -4.00
CA THR A 17 2.70 14.94 -4.65
C THR A 17 3.48 15.26 -5.91
N ASN A 18 4.64 14.65 -6.08
CA ASN A 18 5.38 14.66 -7.34
C ASN A 18 4.84 13.53 -8.24
N PRO A 19 4.14 13.83 -9.36
CA PRO A 19 3.57 12.81 -10.22
C PRO A 19 4.62 11.89 -10.82
N ALA A 20 5.76 12.44 -11.25
CA ALA A 20 6.87 11.66 -11.82
C ALA A 20 7.39 10.64 -10.80
N GLU A 21 7.65 11.04 -9.55
CA GLU A 21 8.08 10.11 -8.50
C GLU A 21 7.05 9.00 -8.22
N LEU A 22 5.76 9.35 -8.19
CA LEU A 22 4.71 8.36 -7.97
C LEU A 22 4.64 7.36 -9.13
N ILE A 23 4.71 7.84 -10.37
CA ILE A 23 4.70 7.00 -11.57
C ILE A 23 5.93 6.09 -11.57
N LEU A 24 7.14 6.63 -11.35
CA LEU A 24 8.37 5.85 -11.30
C LEU A 24 8.33 4.78 -10.20
N LYS A 25 7.76 5.09 -9.03
CA LYS A 25 7.53 4.10 -7.98
C LYS A 25 6.63 2.96 -8.46
N GLN A 26 5.52 3.27 -9.12
CA GLN A 26 4.60 2.24 -9.63
C GLN A 26 5.21 1.42 -10.77
N ILE A 27 6.02 2.03 -11.61
CA ILE A 27 6.81 1.35 -12.64
C ILE A 27 7.79 0.36 -11.99
N LYS A 28 8.59 0.77 -11.00
CA LYS A 28 9.49 -0.13 -10.25
C LYS A 28 8.76 -1.30 -9.60
N THR A 29 7.61 -1.03 -9.00
CA THR A 29 6.79 -2.09 -8.38
C THR A 29 6.26 -3.07 -9.43
N THR A 30 5.78 -2.58 -10.57
CA THR A 30 5.33 -3.45 -11.67
C THR A 30 6.49 -4.29 -12.23
N ASP A 31 7.67 -3.70 -12.43
CA ASP A 31 8.87 -4.45 -12.84
C ASP A 31 9.24 -5.53 -11.82
N SER A 32 9.26 -5.18 -10.53
CA SER A 32 9.59 -6.15 -9.47
C SER A 32 8.62 -7.33 -9.44
N VAL A 33 7.32 -7.09 -9.69
CA VAL A 33 6.35 -8.17 -9.82
C VAL A 33 6.67 -9.07 -11.02
N LEU A 34 7.01 -8.50 -12.18
CA LEU A 34 7.39 -9.27 -13.37
C LEU A 34 8.67 -10.08 -13.15
N ARG A 35 9.68 -9.47 -12.52
CA ARG A 35 10.95 -10.13 -12.17
C ARG A 35 10.72 -11.31 -11.24
N PHE A 36 10.04 -11.12 -10.12
CA PHE A 36 9.83 -12.20 -9.18
C PHE A 36 8.86 -13.26 -9.72
N LEU A 37 7.93 -12.88 -10.59
CA LEU A 37 7.12 -13.85 -11.33
C LEU A 37 7.99 -14.68 -12.27
N SER A 38 8.94 -14.08 -13.00
CA SER A 38 9.83 -14.83 -13.90
C SER A 38 10.76 -15.78 -13.13
N GLU A 39 11.21 -15.40 -11.93
CA GLU A 39 11.97 -16.30 -11.05
C GLU A 39 11.15 -17.49 -10.54
N ILE A 40 9.87 -17.28 -10.21
CA ILE A 40 9.02 -18.31 -9.60
C ILE A 40 8.37 -19.21 -10.67
N ASN A 41 7.87 -18.60 -11.76
CA ASN A 41 7.15 -19.28 -12.81
C ASN A 41 7.18 -18.48 -14.13
N THR A 42 8.22 -18.72 -14.93
CA THR A 42 8.42 -18.09 -16.25
C THR A 42 7.22 -18.24 -17.18
N GLY A 43 6.53 -19.39 -17.16
CA GLY A 43 5.40 -19.70 -18.03
C GLY A 43 4.14 -18.85 -17.79
N LEU A 44 4.11 -18.06 -16.70
CA LEU A 44 2.99 -17.18 -16.38
C LEU A 44 3.22 -15.71 -16.73
N VAL A 45 4.46 -15.30 -17.04
CA VAL A 45 4.81 -13.88 -17.23
C VAL A 45 3.96 -13.23 -18.33
N GLU A 46 3.86 -13.87 -19.50
CA GLU A 46 3.08 -13.35 -20.62
C GLU A 46 1.58 -13.29 -20.29
N LYS A 47 1.03 -14.36 -19.70
CA LYS A 47 -0.39 -14.43 -19.31
C LYS A 47 -0.76 -13.35 -18.30
N TYR A 48 0.06 -13.18 -17.27
CA TYR A 48 -0.10 -12.13 -16.26
C TYR A 48 -0.02 -10.74 -16.90
N THR A 49 0.98 -10.52 -17.75
CA THR A 49 1.19 -9.24 -18.43
C THR A 49 -0.01 -8.86 -19.29
N ASN A 50 -0.51 -9.80 -20.09
CA ASN A 50 -1.70 -9.59 -20.93
C ASN A 50 -2.96 -9.35 -20.09
N ALA A 51 -3.13 -10.05 -18.97
CA ALA A 51 -4.25 -9.82 -18.05
C ALA A 51 -4.18 -8.41 -17.42
N LEU A 52 -3.00 -7.98 -16.97
CA LEU A 52 -2.81 -6.64 -16.41
C LEU A 52 -3.02 -5.54 -17.46
N ILE A 53 -2.50 -5.73 -18.68
CA ILE A 53 -2.73 -4.82 -19.81
C ILE A 53 -4.23 -4.64 -20.06
N LYS A 54 -4.98 -5.74 -20.19
CA LYS A 54 -6.43 -5.70 -20.42
C LYS A 54 -7.16 -4.92 -19.33
N ARG A 55 -6.77 -5.09 -18.07
CA ARG A 55 -7.34 -4.34 -16.94
C ARG A 55 -7.04 -2.85 -17.05
N LEU A 56 -5.78 -2.49 -17.27
CA LEU A 56 -5.38 -1.09 -17.37
C LEU A 56 -5.98 -0.41 -18.60
N GLU A 57 -6.15 -1.11 -19.73
CA GLU A 57 -6.84 -0.60 -20.91
C GLU A 57 -8.30 -0.23 -20.60
N ASN A 58 -9.03 -1.08 -19.87
CA ASN A 58 -10.40 -0.79 -19.46
C ASN A 58 -10.47 0.44 -18.56
N GLU A 59 -9.53 0.57 -17.62
CA GLU A 59 -9.51 1.67 -16.66
C GLU A 59 -9.04 2.98 -17.28
N VAL A 60 -8.06 2.95 -18.19
CA VAL A 60 -7.54 4.13 -18.90
C VAL A 60 -8.55 4.59 -19.96
N GLY A 61 -9.11 3.67 -20.74
CA GLY A 61 -10.00 3.98 -21.85
C GLY A 61 -9.32 4.89 -22.88
N LYS A 62 -10.00 5.98 -23.26
CA LYS A 62 -9.53 6.95 -24.26
C LYS A 62 -8.55 8.00 -23.72
N TYR A 63 -8.28 8.03 -22.41
CA TYR A 63 -7.47 9.06 -21.77
C TYR A 63 -6.04 9.10 -22.34
N SER A 64 -5.54 10.26 -22.76
CA SER A 64 -4.21 10.44 -23.34
C SER A 64 -3.32 11.36 -22.50
N THR A 65 -2.03 11.06 -22.46
CA THR A 65 -1.00 11.90 -21.84
C THR A 65 0.31 11.71 -22.60
N ASP A 66 1.19 12.71 -22.56
CA ASP A 66 2.56 12.53 -23.06
C ASP A 66 3.32 11.60 -22.11
N THR A 67 3.61 10.38 -22.56
CA THR A 67 4.41 9.40 -21.81
C THR A 67 5.90 9.56 -22.08
N GLY A 68 6.28 10.27 -23.15
CA GLY A 68 7.67 10.45 -23.57
C GLY A 68 8.42 11.50 -22.76
N SER A 69 7.71 12.43 -22.12
CA SER A 69 8.32 13.45 -21.25
C SER A 69 8.92 12.87 -19.96
N LEU A 70 8.51 11.66 -19.56
CA LEU A 70 9.00 11.03 -18.33
C LEU A 70 10.39 10.41 -18.53
N SER A 71 11.39 10.95 -17.83
CA SER A 71 12.74 10.39 -17.84
C SER A 71 12.85 9.17 -16.92
N PHE A 72 13.28 8.04 -17.48
CA PHE A 72 13.60 6.82 -16.73
C PHE A 72 15.06 6.74 -16.26
N LYS A 73 15.90 7.74 -16.56
CA LYS A 73 17.37 7.67 -16.31
C LYS A 73 17.71 7.28 -14.87
N SER A 74 16.93 7.76 -13.89
CA SER A 74 17.16 7.48 -12.47
C SER A 74 16.84 6.06 -12.04
N ILE A 75 16.08 5.31 -12.85
CA ILE A 75 15.59 3.96 -12.52
C ILE A 75 15.93 2.93 -13.59
N GLU A 76 16.73 3.32 -14.58
CA GLU A 76 16.89 2.60 -15.83
C GLU A 76 17.46 1.19 -15.64
N SER A 77 18.36 1.01 -14.67
CA SER A 77 18.94 -0.28 -14.29
C SER A 77 17.99 -1.15 -13.46
N GLU A 78 16.93 -0.58 -12.91
CA GLU A 78 15.97 -1.22 -12.01
C GLU A 78 14.69 -1.71 -12.72
N ILE A 79 14.56 -1.48 -14.03
CA ILE A 79 13.33 -1.78 -14.79
C ILE A 79 13.54 -2.71 -16.00
N SER A 80 14.51 -3.63 -15.90
CA SER A 80 14.95 -4.47 -17.02
C SER A 80 13.88 -5.42 -17.57
N ASN A 81 12.91 -5.84 -16.75
CA ASN A 81 11.84 -6.76 -17.15
C ASN A 81 10.69 -6.01 -17.84
N LEU A 82 10.40 -4.80 -17.37
CA LEU A 82 9.34 -3.97 -17.92
C LEU A 82 9.78 -3.22 -19.18
N LYS A 83 11.08 -2.95 -19.36
CA LYS A 83 11.67 -2.35 -20.58
C LYS A 83 11.30 -3.06 -21.87
N GLN A 84 10.97 -4.35 -21.80
CA GLN A 84 10.58 -5.15 -22.96
C GLN A 84 9.07 -5.03 -23.27
N ASN A 85 8.32 -4.24 -22.48
CA ASN A 85 6.88 -4.09 -22.61
C ASN A 85 6.44 -2.61 -22.55
N ASP A 86 6.71 -1.88 -23.63
CA ASP A 86 6.33 -0.47 -23.78
C ASP A 86 4.83 -0.24 -23.60
N LYS A 87 4.01 -1.20 -24.04
CA LYS A 87 2.55 -1.12 -23.90
C LYS A 87 2.14 -1.07 -22.43
N LEU A 88 2.63 -1.99 -21.61
CA LEU A 88 2.33 -2.01 -20.18
C LEU A 88 2.92 -0.77 -19.48
N THR A 89 4.14 -0.38 -19.81
CA THR A 89 4.78 0.86 -19.29
C THR A 89 3.88 2.08 -19.53
N ASN A 90 3.47 2.30 -20.78
CA ASN A 90 2.61 3.41 -21.16
C ASN A 90 1.23 3.37 -20.48
N LEU A 91 0.67 2.17 -20.30
CA LEU A 91 -0.60 2.00 -19.58
C LEU A 91 -0.49 2.32 -18.10
N VAL A 92 0.61 1.94 -17.44
CA VAL A 92 0.86 2.31 -16.04
C VAL A 92 0.96 3.83 -15.91
N ILE A 93 1.70 4.50 -16.79
CA ILE A 93 1.81 5.97 -16.80
C ILE A 93 0.42 6.59 -16.95
N ARG A 94 -0.30 6.25 -18.03
CA ARG A 94 -1.63 6.79 -18.33
C ARG A 94 -2.62 6.54 -17.19
N TYR A 95 -2.58 5.35 -16.58
CA TYR A 95 -3.45 5.00 -15.47
C TYR A 95 -3.20 5.90 -14.25
N ILE A 96 -1.94 6.10 -13.86
CA ILE A 96 -1.59 6.94 -12.71
C ILE A 96 -1.96 8.39 -12.99
N THR A 97 -1.57 8.93 -14.14
CA THR A 97 -1.90 10.31 -14.55
C THR A 97 -3.42 10.56 -14.55
N LYS A 98 -4.20 9.63 -15.12
CA LYS A 98 -5.67 9.69 -15.09
C LYS A 98 -6.23 9.63 -13.67
N SER A 99 -5.70 8.74 -12.83
CA SER A 99 -6.15 8.53 -11.46
C SER A 99 -5.88 9.74 -10.56
N LEU A 100 -4.79 10.46 -10.83
CA LEU A 100 -4.47 11.74 -10.21
C LEU A 100 -5.34 12.90 -10.71
N LYS A 101 -6.19 12.67 -11.72
CA LYS A 101 -7.05 13.68 -12.37
C LYS A 101 -6.26 14.79 -13.07
N LEU A 102 -5.08 14.47 -13.62
CA LEU A 102 -4.33 15.46 -14.39
C LEU A 102 -4.98 15.67 -15.76
N PRO A 103 -4.93 16.89 -16.33
CA PRO A 103 -5.46 17.18 -17.66
C PRO A 103 -4.88 16.24 -18.73
N GLU A 104 -5.65 15.98 -19.78
CA GLU A 104 -5.12 15.25 -20.93
C GLU A 104 -3.96 16.01 -21.58
N ASN A 105 -3.01 15.26 -22.14
CA ASN A 105 -1.80 15.81 -22.76
C ASN A 105 -0.94 16.67 -21.80
N THR A 106 -1.06 16.45 -20.49
CA THR A 106 -0.16 17.04 -19.50
C THR A 106 1.25 16.46 -19.69
N GLU A 107 2.24 17.34 -19.75
CA GLU A 107 3.64 16.95 -19.61
C GLU A 107 3.90 16.50 -18.17
N ILE A 108 4.47 15.31 -18.01
CA ILE A 108 4.76 14.76 -16.68
C ILE A 108 6.01 15.45 -16.13
N ALA A 109 5.81 16.55 -15.41
CA ALA A 109 6.88 17.28 -14.75
C ALA A 109 7.31 16.64 -13.42
N SER A 110 8.55 16.91 -13.02
CA SER A 110 9.11 16.52 -11.72
C SER A 110 8.74 17.47 -10.57
N GLU A 111 7.81 18.40 -10.79
CA GLU A 111 7.36 19.35 -9.76
C GLU A 111 6.25 18.74 -8.89
N ALA A 112 6.25 19.09 -7.61
CA ALA A 112 5.19 18.68 -6.69
C ALA A 112 3.91 19.52 -6.94
N ILE A 113 2.80 18.83 -7.17
CA ILE A 113 1.47 19.43 -7.35
C ILE A 113 0.59 19.17 -6.13
N GLU A 114 -0.44 20.00 -5.96
CA GLU A 114 -1.46 19.83 -4.93
C GLU A 114 -2.60 18.94 -5.45
N ILE A 115 -2.83 17.83 -4.77
CA ILE A 115 -3.92 16.89 -5.07
C ILE A 115 -4.61 16.45 -3.78
N THR A 116 -5.84 15.96 -3.87
CA THR A 116 -6.50 15.33 -2.73
C THR A 116 -5.80 14.02 -2.36
N ASN A 117 -5.73 13.72 -1.07
CA ASN A 117 -5.17 12.45 -0.62
C ASN A 117 -6.01 11.25 -1.11
N TYR A 118 -7.32 11.44 -1.36
CA TYR A 118 -8.15 10.44 -2.03
C TYR A 118 -7.62 10.10 -3.42
N ASN A 119 -7.34 11.07 -4.29
CA ASN A 119 -6.82 10.79 -5.64
C ASN A 119 -5.44 10.14 -5.59
N ARG A 120 -4.57 10.58 -4.67
CA ARG A 120 -3.26 9.97 -4.44
C ARG A 120 -3.38 8.49 -4.04
N ALA A 121 -4.23 8.21 -3.05
CA ALA A 121 -4.48 6.86 -2.56
C ALA A 121 -5.15 6.01 -3.65
N PHE A 122 -6.16 6.55 -4.34
CA PHE A 122 -6.83 5.89 -5.46
C PHE A 122 -5.84 5.42 -6.52
N ALA A 123 -4.94 6.30 -6.96
CA ALA A 123 -3.91 5.95 -7.93
C ALA A 123 -2.99 4.82 -7.45
N SER A 124 -2.58 4.88 -6.18
CA SER A 124 -1.60 3.94 -5.60
C SER A 124 -2.19 2.58 -5.24
N GLU A 125 -3.37 2.57 -4.65
CA GLU A 125 -4.00 1.36 -4.10
C GLU A 125 -4.69 0.55 -5.19
N ARG A 126 -5.39 1.22 -6.12
CA ARG A 126 -6.12 0.49 -7.18
C ARG A 126 -5.20 -0.15 -8.20
N ILE A 127 -4.05 0.44 -8.52
CA ILE A 127 -3.08 -0.24 -9.38
C ILE A 127 -2.53 -1.51 -8.71
N SER A 128 -2.29 -1.48 -7.39
CA SER A 128 -1.90 -2.67 -6.63
C SER A 128 -3.02 -3.71 -6.64
N TYR A 129 -4.28 -3.29 -6.49
CA TYR A 129 -5.43 -4.17 -6.65
C TYR A 129 -5.45 -4.85 -8.02
N TYR A 130 -5.23 -4.12 -9.11
CA TYR A 130 -5.23 -4.71 -10.45
C TYR A 130 -4.06 -5.68 -10.68
N ARG A 131 -2.91 -5.49 -10.02
CA ARG A 131 -1.80 -6.46 -10.03
C ARG A 131 -2.24 -7.78 -9.39
N VAL A 132 -2.82 -7.74 -8.19
CA VAL A 132 -3.35 -8.95 -7.54
C VAL A 132 -4.43 -9.59 -8.40
N LYS A 133 -5.37 -8.78 -8.89
CA LYS A 133 -6.53 -9.25 -9.62
C LYS A 133 -6.15 -9.93 -10.94
N ALA A 134 -5.11 -9.46 -11.62
CA ALA A 134 -4.57 -10.12 -12.81
C ALA A 134 -4.13 -11.57 -12.51
N PHE A 135 -3.47 -11.82 -11.37
CA PHE A 135 -3.15 -13.19 -10.93
C PHE A 135 -4.40 -14.03 -10.67
N THR A 136 -5.42 -13.45 -10.01
CA THR A 136 -6.65 -14.21 -9.71
C THR A 136 -7.43 -14.62 -10.95
N GLU A 137 -7.34 -13.87 -12.05
CA GLU A 137 -7.99 -14.23 -13.31
C GLU A 137 -7.29 -15.38 -14.02
N ILE A 138 -5.96 -15.43 -13.97
CA ILE A 138 -5.18 -16.44 -14.69
C ILE A 138 -5.10 -17.78 -13.94
N LEU A 139 -5.13 -17.75 -12.61
CA LEU A 139 -4.90 -18.93 -11.76
C LEU A 139 -6.11 -19.32 -10.89
N GLY A 140 -7.15 -18.49 -10.86
CA GLY A 140 -8.18 -18.55 -9.82
C GLY A 140 -7.76 -17.80 -8.56
N LYS A 141 -8.74 -17.49 -7.70
CA LYS A 141 -8.57 -16.61 -6.55
C LYS A 141 -7.50 -17.10 -5.56
N GLU A 142 -7.61 -18.33 -5.09
CA GLU A 142 -6.71 -18.91 -4.08
C GLU A 142 -5.25 -18.95 -4.56
N LYS A 143 -5.00 -19.62 -5.68
CA LYS A 143 -3.65 -19.74 -6.27
C LYS A 143 -3.07 -18.40 -6.71
N GLY A 144 -3.90 -17.49 -7.21
CA GLY A 144 -3.48 -16.16 -7.60
C GLY A 144 -3.02 -15.32 -6.40
N ILE A 145 -3.76 -15.37 -5.29
CA ILE A 145 -3.37 -14.74 -4.03
C ILE A 145 -2.08 -15.37 -3.51
N GLU A 146 -2.02 -16.70 -3.40
CA GLU A 146 -0.84 -17.42 -2.88
C GLU A 146 0.45 -17.08 -3.66
N LEU A 147 0.36 -16.96 -4.98
CA LEU A 147 1.52 -16.57 -5.78
C LEU A 147 1.91 -15.11 -5.55
N TYR A 148 0.93 -14.21 -5.48
CA TYR A 148 1.21 -12.79 -5.26
C TYR A 148 1.79 -12.52 -3.87
N THR A 149 1.33 -13.21 -2.83
CA THR A 149 1.89 -13.07 -1.47
C THR A 149 3.36 -13.49 -1.42
N LYS A 150 3.74 -14.57 -2.13
CA LYS A 150 5.15 -14.97 -2.30
C LYS A 150 5.99 -13.89 -3.00
N ILE A 151 5.43 -13.26 -4.04
CA ILE A 151 6.09 -12.13 -4.72
C ILE A 151 6.24 -10.93 -3.78
N LEU A 152 5.21 -10.59 -3.00
CA LEU A 152 5.28 -9.50 -2.03
C LEU A 152 6.36 -9.75 -0.97
N GLY A 153 6.50 -10.98 -0.45
CA GLY A 153 7.57 -11.33 0.50
C GLY A 153 8.97 -11.05 -0.05
N LYS A 154 9.21 -11.39 -1.33
CA LYS A 154 10.47 -11.06 -2.03
C LYS A 154 10.68 -9.55 -2.19
N ILE A 155 9.63 -8.80 -2.58
CA ILE A 155 9.69 -7.33 -2.70
C ILE A 155 10.04 -6.68 -1.35
N ILE A 156 9.40 -7.12 -0.27
CA ILE A 156 9.61 -6.62 1.09
C ILE A 156 11.04 -6.90 1.55
N THR A 157 11.51 -8.13 1.34
CA THR A 157 12.88 -8.53 1.68
C THR A 157 13.91 -7.62 1.01
N GLU A 158 13.73 -7.33 -0.29
CA GLU A 158 14.65 -6.43 -1.01
C GLU A 158 14.55 -4.97 -0.53
N MET A 159 13.36 -4.51 -0.17
CA MET A 159 13.17 -3.15 0.34
C MET A 159 13.89 -2.94 1.67
N TYR A 160 13.83 -3.93 2.58
CA TYR A 160 14.45 -3.85 3.89
C TYR A 160 15.94 -4.20 3.88
N SER A 161 16.44 -4.99 2.93
CA SER A 161 17.89 -5.24 2.80
C SER A 161 18.70 -3.95 2.55
N LYS A 162 18.04 -2.90 2.03
CA LYS A 162 18.63 -1.58 1.76
C LYS A 162 18.40 -0.56 2.88
N THR A 163 17.63 -0.89 3.92
CA THR A 163 17.22 0.05 4.97
C THR A 163 17.84 -0.34 6.31
N LYS A 164 18.57 0.59 6.95
CA LYS A 164 19.03 0.39 8.33
C LYS A 164 17.93 0.83 9.30
N PRO A 165 17.51 -0.02 10.25
CA PRO A 165 16.50 0.37 11.24
C PRO A 165 17.04 1.51 12.12
N ASN A 166 16.17 2.45 12.49
CA ASN A 166 16.52 3.48 13.46
C ASN A 166 16.53 2.87 14.87
N GLU A 167 17.71 2.49 15.34
CA GLU A 167 17.92 1.82 16.64
C GLU A 167 17.42 2.60 17.85
N LYS A 168 17.18 3.91 17.72
CA LYS A 168 16.78 4.76 18.86
C LYS A 168 15.27 4.97 18.98
N ILE A 169 14.48 4.53 18.01
CA ILE A 169 13.03 4.74 18.08
C ILE A 169 12.41 3.80 19.12
N THR A 170 11.48 4.31 19.93
CA THR A 170 10.63 3.51 20.84
C THR A 170 9.17 3.67 20.43
N ILE A 171 8.27 2.93 21.07
CA ILE A 171 6.84 2.91 20.73
C ILE A 171 6.18 4.28 20.85
N LYS A 172 6.50 5.06 21.89
CA LYS A 172 5.90 6.37 22.09
C LYS A 172 6.29 7.40 20.99
N PRO A 173 7.57 7.67 20.69
CA PRO A 173 7.96 8.53 19.56
C PRO A 173 7.46 8.03 18.20
N HIS A 174 7.43 6.71 17.98
CA HIS A 174 6.84 6.12 16.78
C HIS A 174 5.36 6.49 16.66
N ASN A 175 4.58 6.28 17.74
CA ASN A 175 3.16 6.60 17.81
C ASN A 175 2.90 8.10 17.61
N GLU A 176 3.68 8.98 18.26
CA GLU A 176 3.56 10.44 18.09
C GLU A 176 3.81 10.87 16.64
N GLY A 177 4.83 10.30 15.99
CA GLY A 177 5.12 10.53 14.58
C GLY A 177 4.00 10.04 13.66
N ALA A 178 3.49 8.83 13.89
CA ALA A 178 2.38 8.24 13.15
C ALA A 178 1.11 9.10 13.26
N VAL A 179 0.69 9.43 14.49
CA VAL A 179 -0.48 10.29 14.75
C VAL A 179 -0.35 11.63 14.04
N LYS A 180 0.80 12.30 14.15
CA LYS A 180 1.05 13.59 13.50
C LYS A 180 0.93 13.48 11.98
N TYR A 181 1.56 12.47 11.39
CA TYR A 181 1.55 12.27 9.94
C TYR A 181 0.16 11.89 9.43
N TRP A 182 -0.49 10.90 10.04
CA TRP A 182 -1.82 10.40 9.66
C TRP A 182 -2.87 11.49 9.80
N SER A 183 -2.82 12.29 10.86
CA SER A 183 -3.71 13.45 11.02
C SER A 183 -3.48 14.50 9.94
N LYS A 184 -2.22 14.77 9.58
CA LYS A 184 -1.86 15.75 8.54
C LYS A 184 -2.40 15.36 7.16
N ILE A 185 -2.30 14.09 6.78
CA ILE A 185 -2.73 13.62 5.45
C ILE A 185 -4.20 13.19 5.40
N GLY A 186 -4.89 13.25 6.54
CA GLY A 186 -6.27 12.81 6.64
C GLY A 186 -6.47 11.30 6.46
N LEU A 187 -5.54 10.48 6.96
CA LEU A 187 -5.47 9.04 6.66
C LEU A 187 -6.75 8.28 7.07
N GLY A 188 -7.29 8.56 8.25
CA GLY A 188 -8.34 7.73 8.82
C GLY A 188 -8.86 8.24 10.16
N ASP A 189 -9.99 7.69 10.60
CA ASP A 189 -10.49 7.89 11.96
C ASP A 189 -9.99 6.72 12.80
N PHE A 190 -9.27 7.02 13.89
CA PHE A 190 -8.67 5.98 14.71
C PHE A 190 -8.59 6.35 16.18
N THR A 191 -8.57 5.32 17.02
CA THR A 191 -8.24 5.43 18.45
C THR A 191 -6.99 4.61 18.71
N PHE A 192 -6.10 5.10 19.57
CA PHE A 192 -5.01 4.28 20.08
C PHE A 192 -4.99 4.24 21.61
N ARG A 193 -4.43 3.16 22.13
CA ARG A 193 -4.16 2.97 23.55
C ARG A 193 -2.79 2.31 23.72
N PHE A 194 -1.97 2.89 24.57
CA PHE A 194 -0.78 2.19 25.08
C PHE A 194 -1.23 1.07 26.02
N ILE A 195 -0.73 -0.14 25.76
CA ILE A 195 -0.90 -1.29 26.65
C ILE A 195 0.11 -1.13 27.80
N ASP A 196 1.36 -0.85 27.43
CA ASP A 196 2.48 -0.46 28.29
C ASP A 196 3.44 0.48 27.50
N ASP A 197 4.65 0.70 28.01
CA ASP A 197 5.65 1.58 27.38
C ASP A 197 6.22 1.02 26.06
N ASN A 198 6.08 -0.28 25.84
CA ASN A 198 6.68 -1.05 24.76
C ASN A 198 5.63 -1.60 23.77
N GLN A 199 4.35 -1.24 23.93
CA GLN A 199 3.27 -1.65 23.04
C GLN A 199 2.12 -0.64 22.93
N CYS A 200 1.57 -0.48 21.73
CA CYS A 200 0.31 0.21 21.54
C CYS A 200 -0.60 -0.51 20.53
N ILE A 201 -1.90 -0.42 20.77
CA ILE A 201 -2.93 -0.96 19.88
C ILE A 201 -3.70 0.20 19.26
N TYR A 202 -3.90 0.14 17.95
CA TYR A 202 -4.78 1.03 17.20
C TYR A 202 -6.06 0.32 16.81
N ARG A 203 -7.15 1.07 16.82
CA ARG A 203 -8.43 0.73 16.21
C ARG A 203 -8.74 1.79 15.17
N PHE A 204 -8.80 1.40 13.90
CA PHE A 204 -9.27 2.28 12.82
C PHE A 204 -10.73 2.01 12.52
N ASP A 205 -11.55 3.05 12.60
CA ASP A 205 -12.96 3.06 12.19
C ASP A 205 -13.11 3.39 10.70
N LYS A 206 -12.13 4.11 10.15
CA LYS A 206 -12.12 4.55 8.76
C LYS A 206 -10.68 4.72 8.28
N CYS A 207 -10.39 4.38 7.03
CA CYS A 207 -9.07 4.51 6.43
C CYS A 207 -9.19 4.82 4.93
N ILE A 208 -8.39 5.76 4.43
CA ILE A 208 -8.39 6.18 3.02
C ILE A 208 -8.14 5.00 2.08
N THR A 209 -7.29 4.07 2.46
CA THR A 209 -6.98 2.86 1.69
C THR A 209 -8.21 1.96 1.51
N HIS A 210 -9.00 1.77 2.57
CA HIS A 210 -10.27 1.05 2.46
C HIS A 210 -11.27 1.83 1.59
N GLU A 211 -11.39 3.14 1.81
CA GLU A 211 -12.36 3.98 1.11
C GLU A 211 -12.16 4.02 -0.41
N VAL A 212 -10.92 3.98 -0.90
CA VAL A 212 -10.65 3.98 -2.35
C VAL A 212 -10.83 2.61 -3.01
N LEU A 213 -10.86 1.52 -2.23
CA LEU A 213 -10.95 0.14 -2.70
C LEU A 213 -12.33 -0.52 -2.47
N LYS A 214 -13.13 -0.04 -1.51
CA LYS A 214 -14.37 -0.70 -1.07
C LYS A 214 -15.41 -0.95 -2.17
N GLU A 215 -15.39 -0.17 -3.24
CA GLU A 215 -16.32 -0.32 -4.37
C GLU A 215 -15.93 -1.44 -5.35
N LEU A 216 -14.72 -2.01 -5.24
CA LEU A 216 -14.22 -3.04 -6.15
C LEU A 216 -14.78 -4.45 -5.86
N ASN A 217 -15.58 -4.60 -4.80
CA ASN A 217 -16.35 -5.80 -4.44
C ASN A 217 -15.55 -7.12 -4.38
N ASP A 218 -14.26 -7.06 -4.02
CA ASP A 218 -13.42 -8.25 -3.75
C ASP A 218 -12.51 -7.97 -2.54
N PRO A 219 -13.02 -8.15 -1.31
CA PRO A 219 -12.32 -7.73 -0.09
C PRO A 219 -10.99 -8.46 0.14
N ASP A 220 -10.86 -9.71 -0.32
CA ASP A 220 -9.61 -10.46 -0.20
C ASP A 220 -8.54 -9.87 -1.11
N VAL A 221 -8.89 -9.56 -2.37
CA VAL A 221 -7.94 -8.92 -3.31
C VAL A 221 -7.58 -7.52 -2.83
N ALA A 222 -8.54 -6.75 -2.29
CA ALA A 222 -8.30 -5.44 -1.71
C ALA A 222 -7.35 -5.51 -0.49
N TYR A 223 -7.56 -6.48 0.41
CA TYR A 223 -6.68 -6.73 1.54
C TYR A 223 -5.26 -7.08 1.10
N ILE A 224 -5.10 -8.01 0.16
CA ILE A 224 -3.80 -8.43 -0.35
C ILE A 224 -3.07 -7.27 -1.05
N ALA A 225 -3.81 -6.42 -1.76
CA ALA A 225 -3.26 -5.29 -2.49
C ALA A 225 -2.70 -4.17 -1.61
N SER A 226 -3.30 -3.96 -0.43
CA SER A 226 -3.05 -2.73 0.35
C SER A 226 -2.60 -2.96 1.80
N CYS A 227 -3.15 -3.98 2.48
CA CYS A 227 -2.97 -4.15 3.92
C CYS A 227 -2.02 -5.30 4.26
N PHE A 228 -2.06 -6.39 3.48
CA PHE A 228 -1.28 -7.60 3.71
C PHE A 228 0.23 -7.35 3.75
N PHE A 229 0.72 -6.30 3.07
CA PHE A 229 2.12 -5.86 3.17
C PHE A 229 2.62 -5.75 4.62
N GLY A 230 1.79 -5.27 5.55
CA GLY A 230 2.14 -5.15 6.97
C GLY A 230 1.95 -6.43 7.80
N ASP A 231 1.33 -7.46 7.22
CA ASP A 231 1.03 -8.73 7.89
C ASP A 231 1.97 -9.86 7.42
N ILE A 232 2.76 -9.62 6.37
CA ILE A 232 3.81 -10.52 5.89
C ILE A 232 4.96 -10.59 6.91
N PRO A 233 5.47 -11.79 7.28
CA PRO A 233 6.56 -11.93 8.26
C PRO A 233 7.81 -11.09 7.95
N GLU A 234 8.18 -11.01 6.67
CA GLU A 234 9.33 -10.26 6.16
C GLU A 234 9.22 -8.76 6.48
N PHE A 235 8.00 -8.22 6.65
CA PHE A 235 7.80 -6.82 7.03
C PHE A 235 8.41 -6.51 8.38
N ASN A 236 8.27 -7.44 9.34
CA ASN A 236 8.81 -7.27 10.69
C ASN A 236 10.32 -7.52 10.72
N SER A 237 10.86 -8.41 9.89
CA SER A 237 12.31 -8.74 9.91
C SER A 237 13.25 -7.56 9.68
N GLY A 238 12.78 -6.48 9.06
CA GLY A 238 13.56 -5.26 8.81
C GLY A 238 13.35 -4.14 9.84
N ARG A 239 12.64 -4.39 10.94
CA ARG A 239 12.11 -3.32 11.82
C ARG A 239 12.35 -3.60 13.30
N ILE A 240 12.44 -2.52 14.07
CA ILE A 240 12.44 -2.57 15.54
C ILE A 240 11.03 -2.46 16.09
N ILE A 241 10.22 -1.58 15.50
CA ILE A 241 8.80 -1.52 15.82
C ILE A 241 8.08 -2.47 14.87
N HIS A 242 7.75 -3.64 15.39
CA HIS A 242 6.96 -4.64 14.71
C HIS A 242 5.49 -4.25 14.72
N MET A 243 4.73 -4.82 13.79
CA MET A 243 3.27 -4.71 13.79
C MET A 243 2.60 -6.01 13.35
N ARG A 244 1.33 -6.15 13.73
CA ARG A 244 0.43 -7.16 13.17
C ARG A 244 -1.02 -6.77 13.38
N ARG A 245 -1.90 -7.49 12.69
CA ARG A 245 -3.35 -7.30 12.70
C ARG A 245 -4.05 -8.63 12.86
N THR A 246 -5.30 -8.61 13.31
CA THR A 246 -6.18 -9.78 13.25
C THR A 246 -7.34 -9.58 12.29
N GLN A 247 -7.70 -8.33 12.00
CA GLN A 247 -8.71 -7.97 11.00
C GLN A 247 -8.42 -6.60 10.38
N THR A 248 -9.03 -6.37 9.22
CA THR A 248 -8.97 -5.08 8.53
C THR A 248 -10.36 -4.57 8.17
N LEU A 249 -10.45 -3.29 7.83
CA LEU A 249 -11.69 -2.67 7.35
C LEU A 249 -12.24 -3.32 6.07
N HIS A 250 -11.43 -4.06 5.30
CA HIS A 250 -11.91 -4.79 4.13
C HIS A 250 -12.82 -5.97 4.49
N HIS A 251 -12.69 -6.53 5.70
CA HIS A 251 -13.39 -7.74 6.14
C HIS A 251 -14.25 -7.55 7.39
N ALA A 252 -14.12 -6.42 8.08
CA ALA A 252 -14.75 -6.18 9.36
C ALA A 252 -15.11 -4.69 9.54
N ASP A 253 -15.78 -4.38 10.64
CA ASP A 253 -16.24 -3.02 10.97
C ASP A 253 -15.15 -2.12 11.58
N PHE A 254 -13.95 -2.65 11.81
CA PHE A 254 -12.75 -1.89 12.19
C PHE A 254 -11.47 -2.66 11.81
N CYS A 255 -10.35 -1.96 11.72
CA CYS A 255 -9.01 -2.57 11.64
C CYS A 255 -8.33 -2.49 13.00
N ASP A 256 -7.61 -3.54 13.41
CA ASP A 256 -6.78 -3.55 14.61
C ASP A 256 -5.30 -3.65 14.26
N GLU A 257 -4.48 -2.73 14.78
CA GLU A 257 -3.03 -2.76 14.54
C GLU A 257 -2.28 -2.72 15.86
N LEU A 258 -1.69 -3.85 16.25
CA LEU A 258 -0.81 -3.93 17.41
C LEU A 258 0.61 -3.61 16.95
N TYR A 259 1.24 -2.65 17.63
CA TYR A 259 2.64 -2.32 17.47
C TYR A 259 3.40 -2.64 18.74
N TRP A 260 4.60 -3.21 18.62
CA TRP A 260 5.47 -3.50 19.76
C TRP A 260 6.94 -3.32 19.45
N ASP A 261 7.73 -3.06 20.48
CA ASP A 261 9.19 -2.97 20.39
C ASP A 261 9.83 -4.36 20.43
N SER A 262 10.39 -4.82 19.32
CA SER A 262 10.92 -6.19 19.20
C SER A 262 12.10 -6.50 20.12
N ARG A 263 12.73 -5.49 20.73
CA ARG A 263 13.82 -5.67 21.69
C ARG A 263 13.34 -6.13 23.06
N GLU A 264 12.10 -5.81 23.39
CA GLU A 264 11.51 -6.02 24.70
C GLU A 264 10.73 -7.34 24.78
N PHE A 265 10.46 -7.96 23.62
CA PHE A 265 9.65 -9.17 23.49
C PHE A 265 10.44 -10.28 22.81
N LYS A 266 10.79 -11.33 23.58
CA LYS A 266 11.46 -12.53 23.03
C LYS A 266 10.59 -13.29 22.03
N GLU A 267 9.29 -13.32 22.30
CA GLU A 267 8.25 -13.85 21.42
C GLU A 267 7.26 -12.74 21.11
N PRO A 268 6.61 -12.74 19.93
CA PRO A 268 5.55 -11.79 19.65
C PRO A 268 4.51 -11.79 20.78
N PRO A 269 4.12 -10.62 21.30
CA PRO A 269 3.14 -10.55 22.40
C PRO A 269 1.80 -11.13 21.98
N GLU A 270 0.82 -11.27 22.88
CA GLU A 270 -0.54 -11.67 22.50
C GLU A 270 -1.33 -10.48 21.93
N GLN A 271 -2.21 -10.70 20.95
CA GLN A 271 -3.03 -9.63 20.39
C GLN A 271 -4.17 -9.39 21.39
N PRO A 272 -4.44 -8.15 21.81
CA PRO A 272 -5.66 -7.87 22.55
C PRO A 272 -6.88 -8.42 21.79
N SER A 273 -7.82 -9.02 22.51
CA SER A 273 -8.99 -9.63 21.89
C SER A 273 -9.80 -8.59 21.09
N LEU A 274 -10.50 -9.06 20.05
CA LEU A 274 -11.38 -8.19 19.27
C LEU A 274 -12.46 -7.52 20.13
N GLU A 275 -12.93 -8.17 21.20
CA GLU A 275 -13.86 -7.57 22.15
C GLU A 275 -13.21 -6.40 22.92
N PHE A 276 -11.97 -6.57 23.36
CA PHE A 276 -11.21 -5.50 23.99
C PHE A 276 -11.02 -4.33 23.02
N THR A 277 -10.50 -4.61 21.81
CA THR A 277 -10.22 -3.57 20.81
C THR A 277 -11.50 -2.85 20.40
N ARG A 278 -12.61 -3.56 20.21
CA ARG A 278 -13.93 -2.99 19.88
C ARG A 278 -14.43 -1.97 20.90
N LYS A 279 -14.01 -2.05 22.18
CA LYS A 279 -14.39 -1.11 23.24
C LYS A 279 -13.50 0.14 23.30
N ILE A 280 -12.31 0.11 22.69
CA ILE A 280 -11.40 1.26 22.62
C ILE A 280 -12.08 2.41 21.87
N GLY A 281 -12.14 3.60 22.48
CA GLY A 281 -12.70 4.82 21.89
C GLY A 281 -14.22 4.95 21.97
N LYS A 282 -14.95 3.92 22.42
CA LYS A 282 -16.43 3.94 22.44
C LYS A 282 -17.04 4.62 23.67
N ASN A 283 -16.29 4.78 24.76
CA ASN A 283 -16.78 5.37 26.01
C ASN A 283 -16.70 6.90 26.06
N LYS A 284 -16.51 7.58 24.92
CA LYS A 284 -16.28 9.04 24.84
C LYS A 284 -17.17 9.76 23.82
N LYS A 285 -18.32 9.18 23.47
CA LYS A 285 -19.41 9.93 22.80
C LYS A 285 -20.15 10.78 23.83
#